data_AF-A0A4Y8LPZ8-F1
#
_entry.id   AF-A0A4Y8LPZ8-F1
#
_cell.length_a   1.000
_cell.length_b   1.000
_cell.length_c   1.000
_cell.angle_alpha   90.00
_cell.angle_beta   90.00
_cell.angle_gamma   90.00
#
_symmetry.space_group_name_H-M   'P 1'
#
loop_
_entity.id
_entity.type
_entity.pdbx_description
1 polymer ?
#
loop_
_entity_poly.entity_id
_entity_poly.type
_entity_poly.pdbx_seq_one_letter_code
_entity_poly.pdbx_strand_id
1 'polypeptide(L)'
;MGQESYQLSVRYKDFEYAVAGDREFVDEHDIVVQSYLSKMMKEDVKPGPGRRGKISNTFDIEKTTSPAPKPLPQSPNGEKPGIQKYLENLPLNAEWQFTLAMAYYLTHFKKQPSFTAKMVRKQFREARHTVPNNIHLSVHTCVKKGYLQESGQQDLQKIYELTNSGQAYIDTINAVLPEDVESEQPDTQSPDVTEFNLDNNPDPRLLERVEDQALSILYIYMKEFDRPHMSAKEVFDVLKKHFATDHSSKAIQIALSRSRPLVEKIKHEGQMHYQLTSKGIDHMETLLSNQV
;
A
#
# COMPACT_ATOMS: atom_id res chain seq x y z
N MET A 1 -15.90 -34.04 37.46
CA MET A 1 -15.63 -32.66 37.93
C MET A 1 -15.57 -31.80 36.69
N GLY A 2 -16.50 -30.85 36.51
CA GLY A 2 -16.45 -29.92 35.39
C GLY A 2 -15.30 -28.94 35.60
N GLN A 3 -14.44 -28.75 34.61
CA GLN A 3 -13.46 -27.67 34.65
C GLN A 3 -14.22 -26.34 34.51
N GLU A 4 -14.13 -25.51 35.55
CA GLU A 4 -14.66 -24.15 35.52
C GLU A 4 -13.71 -23.29 34.67
N SER A 5 -14.19 -22.78 33.53
CA SER A 5 -13.44 -21.85 32.69
C SER A 5 -13.69 -20.41 33.13
N TYR A 6 -12.62 -19.67 33.40
CA TYR A 6 -12.65 -18.27 33.78
C TYR A 6 -12.37 -17.39 32.56
N GLN A 7 -12.97 -16.19 32.52
CA GLN A 7 -12.76 -15.23 31.43
C GLN A 7 -12.49 -13.84 32.00
N LEU A 8 -11.41 -13.21 31.52
CA LEU A 8 -11.03 -11.84 31.81
C LEU A 8 -11.14 -11.02 30.52
N SER A 9 -11.90 -9.92 30.58
CA SER A 9 -12.07 -8.99 29.46
C SER A 9 -11.91 -7.55 29.97
N VAL A 10 -10.99 -6.80 29.39
CA VAL A 10 -10.68 -5.43 29.76
C VAL A 10 -10.66 -4.56 28.51
N ARG A 11 -11.38 -3.43 28.57
CA ARG A 11 -11.45 -2.45 27.49
C ARG A 11 -11.24 -1.04 28.04
N TYR A 12 -10.23 -0.34 27.55
CA TYR A 12 -9.89 1.02 27.96
C TYR A 12 -9.33 1.84 26.78
N LYS A 13 -10.02 2.90 26.36
CA LYS A 13 -9.70 3.67 25.14
C LYS A 13 -9.53 2.75 23.92
N ASP A 14 -8.34 2.76 23.29
CA ASP A 14 -7.97 1.92 22.14
C ASP A 14 -7.37 0.56 22.54
N PHE A 15 -7.29 0.26 23.85
CA PHE A 15 -6.81 -1.01 24.37
C PHE A 15 -7.98 -1.97 24.63
N GLU A 16 -7.92 -3.15 24.02
CA GLU A 16 -8.86 -4.24 24.24
C GLU A 16 -8.07 -5.53 24.48
N TYR A 17 -8.40 -6.24 25.56
CA TYR A 17 -7.74 -7.45 25.98
C TYR A 17 -8.78 -8.44 26.49
N ALA A 18 -8.81 -9.64 25.93
CA ALA A 18 -9.70 -10.70 26.37
C ALA A 18 -8.96 -12.03 26.39
N VAL A 19 -9.10 -12.77 27.50
CA VAL A 19 -8.52 -14.09 27.69
C VAL A 19 -9.48 -14.97 28.45
N ALA A 20 -9.50 -16.27 28.13
CA ALA A 20 -10.25 -17.27 28.86
C ALA A 20 -9.36 -18.50 29.12
N GLY A 21 -9.50 -19.11 30.29
CA GLY A 21 -8.71 -20.27 30.67
C GLY A 21 -8.95 -20.66 32.13
N ASP A 22 -8.02 -21.44 32.67
CA ASP A 22 -8.05 -21.83 34.08
C ASP A 22 -7.75 -20.64 34.99
N ARG A 23 -8.15 -20.75 36.26
CA ARG A 23 -8.05 -19.65 37.23
C ARG A 23 -6.64 -19.08 37.36
N GLU A 24 -5.63 -19.95 37.46
CA GLU A 24 -4.21 -19.53 37.59
C GLU A 24 -3.76 -18.73 36.35
N PHE A 25 -4.19 -19.15 35.16
CA PHE A 25 -3.87 -18.48 33.91
C PHE A 25 -4.53 -17.10 33.81
N VAL A 26 -5.77 -16.97 34.29
CA VAL A 26 -6.49 -15.69 34.33
C VAL A 26 -5.86 -14.74 35.35
N ASP A 27 -5.45 -15.23 36.53
CA ASP A 27 -4.82 -14.42 37.58
C ASP A 27 -3.45 -13.86 37.13
N GLU A 28 -2.63 -14.66 36.41
CA GLU A 28 -1.39 -14.17 35.82
C GLU A 28 -1.62 -13.04 34.81
N HIS A 29 -2.66 -13.18 33.98
CA HIS A 29 -3.00 -12.18 32.97
C HIS A 29 -3.64 -10.93 33.57
N ASP A 30 -4.32 -11.01 34.71
CA ASP A 30 -4.82 -9.83 35.44
C ASP A 30 -3.65 -8.92 35.88
N ILE A 31 -2.57 -9.48 36.43
CA ILE A 31 -1.38 -8.71 36.84
C ILE A 31 -0.76 -7.97 35.63
N VAL A 32 -0.66 -8.65 34.49
CA VAL A 32 -0.13 -8.05 33.25
C VAL A 32 -1.00 -6.89 32.79
N VAL A 33 -2.33 -7.06 32.79
CA VAL A 33 -3.28 -6.02 32.38
C VAL A 33 -3.23 -4.81 33.33
N GLN A 34 -3.18 -5.03 34.64
CA GLN A 34 -3.07 -3.95 35.64
C GLN A 34 -1.79 -3.14 35.46
N SER A 35 -0.66 -3.81 35.18
CA SER A 35 0.62 -3.14 34.94
C SER A 35 0.56 -2.24 33.69
N TYR A 36 -0.13 -2.71 32.65
CA TYR A 36 -0.26 -2.00 31.38
C TYR A 36 -1.20 -0.79 31.49
N LEU A 37 -2.37 -0.98 32.11
CA LEU A 37 -3.31 0.11 32.38
C LEU A 37 -2.68 1.20 33.24
N SER A 38 -1.92 0.82 34.27
CA SER A 38 -1.20 1.77 35.12
C SER A 38 -0.17 2.61 34.35
N LYS A 39 0.47 2.04 33.33
CA LYS A 39 1.42 2.75 32.47
C LYS A 39 0.70 3.73 31.54
N MET A 40 -0.41 3.31 30.93
CA MET A 40 -1.22 4.19 30.07
C MET A 40 -1.77 5.39 30.84
N MET A 41 -2.29 5.16 32.05
CA MET A 41 -2.79 6.24 32.90
C MET A 41 -1.70 7.23 33.32
N LYS A 42 -0.44 6.78 33.47
CA LYS A 42 0.70 7.68 33.77
C LYS A 42 1.17 8.49 32.57
N GLU A 43 1.01 7.97 31.34
CA GLU A 43 1.36 8.70 30.12
C GLU A 43 0.36 9.81 29.80
N ASP A 44 -0.92 9.61 30.11
CA ASP A 44 -1.97 10.61 29.93
C ASP A 44 -1.86 11.81 30.91
N VAL A 45 -1.12 11.65 32.02
CA VAL A 45 -1.00 12.67 33.08
C VAL A 45 0.24 13.58 32.89
N LYS A 46 0.96 13.51 31.76
CA LYS A 46 2.07 14.45 31.49
C LYS A 46 1.60 15.71 30.77
N PRO A 47 1.46 16.88 31.45
CA PRO A 47 1.45 18.16 30.76
C PRO A 47 2.87 18.43 30.21
N GLY A 48 2.99 18.70 28.91
CA GLY A 48 4.26 19.13 28.32
C GLY A 48 4.61 20.59 28.67
N PRO A 49 5.76 21.10 28.21
CA PRO A 49 7.09 20.54 28.32
C PRO A 49 7.98 21.45 29.18
N GLY A 50 8.77 20.85 30.08
CA GLY A 50 9.72 21.61 30.90
C GLY A 50 10.83 20.73 31.44
N ARG A 51 12.03 20.92 30.90
CA ARG A 51 13.35 20.60 31.46
C ARG A 51 13.81 19.14 31.58
N ARG A 52 14.97 18.94 30.94
CA ARG A 52 16.12 18.08 31.28
C ARG A 52 16.02 17.33 32.61
N GLY A 53 16.16 16.00 32.52
CA GLY A 53 16.53 15.14 33.63
C GLY A 53 17.07 13.81 33.11
N LYS A 54 18.38 13.62 33.22
CA LYS A 54 19.07 12.31 33.17
C LYS A 54 18.48 11.42 34.26
N ILE A 55 18.00 10.22 33.92
CA ILE A 55 18.02 9.08 34.84
C ILE A 55 18.37 7.82 34.03
N SER A 56 19.53 7.28 34.37
CA SER A 56 19.99 5.92 34.08
C SER A 56 19.10 4.93 34.83
N ASN A 57 18.70 3.84 34.19
CA ASN A 57 18.48 2.56 34.88
C ASN A 57 18.70 1.42 33.89
N THR A 58 19.88 0.83 34.04
CA THR A 58 20.24 -0.56 33.78
C THR A 58 19.13 -1.54 34.14
N PHE A 59 18.83 -2.44 33.21
CA PHE A 59 18.46 -3.82 33.52
C PHE A 59 19.09 -4.72 32.46
N ASP A 60 20.08 -5.50 32.91
CA ASP A 60 20.63 -6.65 32.20
C ASP A 60 19.58 -7.75 32.14
N ILE A 61 19.35 -8.30 30.95
CA ILE A 61 18.68 -9.59 30.77
C ILE A 61 19.56 -10.45 29.88
N GLU A 62 19.79 -11.65 30.40
CA GLU A 62 20.78 -12.63 29.98
C GLU A 62 20.61 -13.13 28.54
N LYS A 63 21.78 -13.50 28.00
CA LYS A 63 22.05 -13.88 26.63
C LYS A 63 21.84 -15.38 26.46
N THR A 64 20.65 -15.81 26.05
CA THR A 64 20.44 -17.17 25.51
C THR A 64 20.78 -17.18 24.02
N THR A 65 21.84 -17.92 23.70
CA THR A 65 22.37 -18.09 22.35
C THR A 65 21.63 -19.23 21.66
N SER A 66 20.92 -18.92 20.56
CA SER A 66 20.44 -19.91 19.59
C SER A 66 21.33 -19.88 18.34
N PRO A 67 21.60 -21.03 17.70
CA PRO A 67 22.62 -21.17 16.65
C PRO A 67 22.21 -20.46 15.35
N ALA A 68 23.21 -19.86 14.70
CA ALA A 68 23.07 -18.97 13.55
C ALA A 68 22.51 -19.67 12.29
N PRO A 69 21.55 -19.04 11.56
CA PRO A 69 21.27 -19.40 10.17
C PRO A 69 22.42 -18.96 9.27
N LYS A 70 22.67 -19.76 8.23
CA LYS A 70 23.75 -19.62 7.22
C LYS A 70 23.80 -18.21 6.60
N PRO A 71 25.02 -17.71 6.26
CA PRO A 71 25.18 -16.38 5.67
C PRO A 71 24.56 -16.32 4.26
N LEU A 72 23.66 -15.37 4.06
CA LEU A 72 23.12 -14.98 2.75
C LEU A 72 24.18 -14.21 1.94
N PRO A 73 24.10 -14.25 0.59
CA PRO A 73 25.12 -13.75 -0.32
C PRO A 73 25.36 -12.25 -0.17
N GLN A 74 26.64 -11.87 -0.11
CA GLN A 74 27.11 -10.49 -0.07
C GLN A 74 27.23 -9.95 -1.50
N SER A 75 26.59 -8.81 -1.77
CA SER A 75 26.92 -7.94 -2.91
C SER A 75 27.69 -6.70 -2.41
N PRO A 76 28.54 -6.09 -3.26
CA PRO A 76 29.75 -5.37 -2.85
C PRO A 76 29.49 -3.89 -2.50
N ASN A 77 30.35 -3.33 -1.63
CA ASN A 77 30.73 -1.91 -1.43
C ASN A 77 29.66 -0.84 -1.73
N GLY A 78 29.21 0.01 -0.80
CA GLY A 78 29.97 0.85 0.12
C GLY A 78 29.14 2.12 0.41
N GLU A 79 29.31 2.68 1.60
CA GLU A 79 28.51 3.77 2.22
C GLU A 79 27.07 3.41 2.61
N LYS A 80 26.63 3.86 3.80
CA LYS A 80 25.23 3.76 4.24
C LYS A 80 24.49 4.95 3.64
N PRO A 81 23.80 4.85 2.48
CA PRO A 81 22.96 5.94 2.02
C PRO A 81 21.93 6.24 3.11
N GLY A 82 21.75 7.51 3.44
CA GLY A 82 20.61 7.91 4.25
C GLY A 82 19.34 7.37 3.59
N ILE A 83 18.44 6.76 4.37
CA ILE A 83 17.23 6.10 3.84
C ILE A 83 16.41 7.00 2.91
N GLN A 84 16.47 8.31 3.10
CA GLN A 84 15.89 9.30 2.19
C GLN A 84 16.51 9.23 0.77
N LYS A 85 17.84 9.29 0.66
CA LYS A 85 18.56 9.18 -0.63
C LYS A 85 18.31 7.84 -1.31
N TYR A 86 18.19 6.78 -0.51
CA TYR A 86 17.89 5.44 -1.02
C TYR A 86 16.53 5.40 -1.72
N LEU A 87 15.51 6.06 -1.16
CA LEU A 87 14.17 6.09 -1.73
C LEU A 87 14.03 7.03 -2.93
N GLU A 88 14.75 8.16 -2.92
CA GLU A 88 14.75 9.13 -4.03
C GLU A 88 15.28 8.50 -5.34
N ASN A 89 16.13 7.47 -5.25
CA ASN A 89 16.71 6.79 -6.40
C ASN A 89 15.86 5.63 -6.95
N LEU A 90 14.73 5.30 -6.31
CA LEU A 90 13.88 4.18 -6.71
C LEU A 90 12.60 4.70 -7.38
N PRO A 91 12.22 4.21 -8.59
CA PRO A 91 10.94 4.55 -9.22
C PRO A 91 9.76 3.86 -8.51
N LEU A 92 9.35 4.39 -7.36
CA LEU A 92 8.27 3.86 -6.51
C LEU A 92 6.99 4.68 -6.73
N ASN A 93 5.92 4.01 -7.16
CA ASN A 93 4.65 4.63 -7.53
C ASN A 93 3.49 4.28 -6.58
N ALA A 94 3.66 3.29 -5.70
CA ALA A 94 2.63 2.80 -4.80
C ALA A 94 3.12 2.67 -3.36
N GLU A 95 2.25 2.93 -2.38
CA GLU A 95 2.57 2.88 -0.94
C GLU A 95 3.17 1.54 -0.48
N TRP A 96 2.74 0.43 -1.09
CA TRP A 96 3.29 -0.89 -0.78
C TRP A 96 4.72 -1.06 -1.32
N GLN A 97 5.08 -0.41 -2.43
CA GLN A 97 6.45 -0.43 -2.96
C GLN A 97 7.40 0.33 -2.04
N PHE A 98 6.98 1.49 -1.53
CA PHE A 98 7.71 2.21 -0.47
C PHE A 98 7.88 1.34 0.78
N THR A 99 6.82 0.65 1.19
CA THR A 99 6.87 -0.27 2.33
C THR A 99 7.88 -1.40 2.12
N LEU A 100 7.93 -1.98 0.92
CA LEU A 100 8.89 -3.01 0.55
C LEU A 100 10.33 -2.47 0.49
N ALA A 101 10.54 -1.28 -0.06
CA ALA A 101 11.85 -0.64 -0.09
C ALA A 101 12.38 -0.35 1.33
N MET A 102 11.51 0.08 2.24
CA MET A 102 11.84 0.28 3.66
C MET A 102 12.20 -1.04 4.35
N ALA A 103 11.46 -2.11 4.05
CA ALA A 103 11.76 -3.46 4.53
C ALA A 103 13.13 -3.95 4.05
N TYR A 104 13.40 -3.82 2.75
CA TYR A 104 14.71 -4.11 2.18
C TYR A 104 15.83 -3.31 2.87
N TYR A 105 15.58 -2.02 3.12
CA TYR A 105 16.56 -1.18 3.78
C TYR A 105 16.88 -1.65 5.21
N LEU A 106 15.87 -2.07 5.96
CA LEU A 106 16.04 -2.66 7.30
C LEU A 106 16.90 -3.93 7.25
N THR A 107 16.63 -4.82 6.29
CA THR A 107 17.32 -6.09 6.16
C THR A 107 18.77 -5.91 5.70
N HIS A 108 19.02 -5.13 4.65
CA HIS A 108 20.35 -5.02 4.04
C HIS A 108 21.25 -4.00 4.72
N PHE A 109 20.74 -2.82 5.10
CA PHE A 109 21.58 -1.75 5.66
C PHE A 109 21.60 -1.75 7.18
N LYS A 110 20.47 -2.08 7.83
CA LYS A 110 20.40 -2.19 9.30
C LYS A 110 20.66 -3.61 9.83
N LYS A 111 20.86 -4.59 8.96
CA LYS A 111 21.12 -6.00 9.30
C LYS A 111 20.04 -6.59 10.23
N GLN A 112 18.78 -6.18 10.02
CA GLN A 112 17.62 -6.68 10.75
C GLN A 112 16.88 -7.69 9.86
N PRO A 113 17.12 -9.00 10.03
CA PRO A 113 16.54 -10.03 9.14
C PRO A 113 15.02 -10.05 9.22
N SER A 114 14.49 -9.75 10.40
CA SER A 114 13.06 -9.71 10.69
C SER A 114 12.66 -8.34 11.24
N PHE A 115 11.44 -7.91 10.95
CA PHE A 115 10.95 -6.58 11.33
C PHE A 115 9.44 -6.55 11.54
N THR A 116 8.96 -5.57 12.30
CA THR A 116 7.52 -5.34 12.52
C THR A 116 7.02 -4.15 11.72
N ALA A 117 5.70 -4.06 11.50
CA ALA A 117 5.08 -2.90 10.86
C ALA A 117 5.40 -1.57 11.59
N LYS A 118 5.62 -1.62 12.91
CA LYS A 118 6.05 -0.47 13.72
C LYS A 118 7.46 0.00 13.34
N MET A 119 8.38 -0.93 13.09
CA MET A 119 9.75 -0.61 12.67
C MET A 119 9.76 0.04 11.29
N VAL A 120 8.97 -0.49 10.35
CA VAL A 120 8.79 0.10 9.02
C VAL A 120 8.22 1.52 9.15
N ARG A 121 7.19 1.73 9.97
CA ARG A 121 6.63 3.06 10.24
C ARG A 121 7.67 4.04 10.79
N LYS A 122 8.60 3.56 11.63
CA LYS A 122 9.72 4.38 12.12
C LYS A 122 10.66 4.78 10.98
N GLN A 123 10.90 3.88 10.02
CA GLN A 123 11.72 4.18 8.84
C GLN A 123 11.13 5.27 7.95
N PHE A 124 9.82 5.27 7.74
CA PHE A 124 9.15 6.38 7.04
C PHE A 124 9.42 7.75 7.69
N ARG A 125 9.39 7.81 9.04
CA ARG A 125 9.69 9.05 9.77
C ARG A 125 11.17 9.44 9.67
N GLU A 126 12.08 8.47 9.74
CA GLU A 126 13.52 8.71 9.55
C GLU A 126 13.84 9.19 8.13
N ALA A 127 13.10 8.70 7.13
CA ALA A 127 13.19 9.11 5.74
C ALA A 127 12.52 10.45 5.42
N ARG A 128 11.83 11.07 6.38
CA ARG A 128 10.96 12.24 6.16
C ARG A 128 9.92 12.03 5.06
N HIS A 129 9.53 10.78 4.82
CA HIS A 129 8.54 10.42 3.82
C HIS A 129 7.16 10.31 4.48
N THR A 130 6.10 10.58 3.71
CA THR A 130 4.73 10.38 4.18
C THR A 130 4.52 8.92 4.56
N VAL A 131 4.04 8.71 5.78
CA VAL A 131 3.66 7.38 6.27
C VAL A 131 2.34 6.99 5.61
N PRO A 132 2.20 5.77 5.06
CA PRO A 132 0.93 5.30 4.54
C PRO A 132 -0.18 5.40 5.59
N ASN A 133 -1.39 5.80 5.17
CA ASN A 133 -2.55 5.89 6.05
C ASN A 133 -2.82 4.56 6.78
N ASN A 134 -2.61 3.44 6.08
CA ASN A 134 -2.71 2.10 6.64
C ASN A 134 -1.48 1.26 6.31
N ILE A 135 -0.42 1.39 7.13
CA ILE A 135 0.81 0.60 6.99
C ILE A 135 0.56 -0.91 7.02
N HIS A 136 -0.44 -1.38 7.78
CA HIS A 136 -0.75 -2.79 7.89
C HIS A 136 -1.31 -3.33 6.57
N LEU A 137 -2.11 -2.54 5.85
CA LEU A 137 -2.57 -2.88 4.51
C LEU A 137 -1.43 -2.95 3.51
N SER A 138 -0.47 -2.02 3.57
CA SER A 138 0.71 -2.02 2.70
C SER A 138 1.57 -3.26 2.95
N VAL A 139 1.82 -3.61 4.23
CA VAL A 139 2.56 -4.83 4.61
C VAL A 139 1.80 -6.07 4.16
N HIS A 140 0.49 -6.15 4.41
CA HIS A 140 -0.32 -7.29 3.99
C HIS A 140 -0.35 -7.47 2.46
N THR A 141 -0.33 -6.36 1.71
CA THR A 141 -0.23 -6.40 0.24
C THR A 141 1.11 -6.96 -0.22
N CYS A 142 2.22 -6.60 0.46
CA CYS A 142 3.53 -7.18 0.19
C CYS A 142 3.57 -8.69 0.50
N VAL A 143 2.91 -9.11 1.58
CA VAL A 143 2.76 -10.54 1.92
C VAL A 143 1.94 -11.28 0.86
N LYS A 144 0.79 -10.72 0.44
CA LYS A 144 -0.07 -11.31 -0.59
C LYS A 144 0.65 -11.45 -1.95
N LYS A 145 1.53 -10.51 -2.27
CA LYS A 145 2.37 -10.55 -3.48
C LYS A 145 3.59 -11.47 -3.34
N GLY A 146 3.82 -12.05 -2.16
CA GLY A 146 4.93 -12.97 -1.90
C GLY A 146 6.28 -12.30 -1.70
N TYR A 147 6.34 -10.97 -1.54
CA TYR A 147 7.59 -10.24 -1.32
C TYR A 147 8.02 -10.23 0.16
N LEU A 148 7.05 -10.37 1.07
CA LEU A 148 7.27 -10.54 2.50
C LEU A 148 6.62 -11.84 2.96
N GLN A 149 7.16 -12.44 4.02
CA GLN A 149 6.55 -13.58 4.69
C GLN A 149 6.35 -13.28 6.18
N GLU A 150 5.29 -13.80 6.77
CA GLU A 150 5.07 -13.75 8.22
C GLU A 150 5.93 -14.85 8.87
N SER A 151 6.87 -14.46 9.74
CA SER A 151 7.81 -15.40 10.38
C SER A 151 7.52 -15.66 11.86
N GLY A 152 6.53 -14.98 12.44
CA GLY A 152 6.06 -15.22 13.80
C GLY A 152 5.53 -13.98 14.49
N GLN A 153 5.58 -13.98 15.82
CA GLN A 153 5.20 -12.85 16.66
C GLN A 153 6.29 -12.53 17.68
N GLN A 154 6.55 -11.24 17.89
CA GLN A 154 7.45 -10.71 18.92
C GLN A 154 6.75 -9.53 19.58
N ASP A 155 6.73 -9.49 20.91
CA ASP A 155 6.03 -8.46 21.69
C ASP A 155 4.57 -8.26 21.24
N LEU A 156 3.86 -9.38 20.98
CA LEU A 156 2.48 -9.41 20.46
C LEU A 156 2.29 -8.71 19.10
N GLN A 157 3.37 -8.42 18.38
CA GLN A 157 3.34 -7.87 17.02
C GLN A 157 3.79 -8.92 16.02
N LYS A 158 3.07 -9.00 14.89
CA LYS A 158 3.49 -9.81 13.75
C LYS A 158 4.84 -9.36 13.23
N ILE A 159 5.73 -10.33 13.04
CA ILE A 159 7.05 -10.15 12.46
C ILE A 159 7.00 -10.61 11.01
N TYR A 160 7.69 -9.86 10.16
CA TYR A 160 7.83 -10.15 8.75
C TYR A 160 9.29 -10.26 8.37
N GLU A 161 9.56 -11.08 7.38
CA GLU A 161 10.86 -11.25 6.75
C GLU A 161 10.76 -10.98 5.25
N LEU A 162 11.83 -10.46 4.68
CA LEU A 162 11.95 -10.27 3.24
C LEU A 162 12.20 -11.62 2.56
N THR A 163 11.44 -11.93 1.53
CA THR A 163 11.65 -13.15 0.73
C THR A 163 12.66 -12.90 -0.39
N ASN A 164 13.20 -13.98 -0.96
CA ASN A 164 14.10 -13.89 -2.13
C ASN A 164 13.44 -13.16 -3.32
N SER A 165 12.13 -13.32 -3.52
CA SER A 165 11.39 -12.62 -4.57
C SER A 165 11.22 -11.13 -4.27
N GLY A 166 11.05 -10.75 -3.00
CA GLY A 166 11.03 -9.35 -2.58
C GLY A 166 12.38 -8.67 -2.77
N GLN A 167 13.47 -9.39 -2.47
CA GLN A 167 14.84 -8.92 -2.71
C GLN A 167 15.09 -8.73 -4.21
N ALA A 168 14.80 -9.75 -5.02
CA ALA A 168 14.95 -9.68 -6.48
C ALA A 168 14.16 -8.52 -7.10
N TYR A 169 12.94 -8.27 -6.62
CA TYR A 169 12.13 -7.14 -7.08
C TYR A 169 12.81 -5.79 -6.82
N ILE A 170 13.34 -5.57 -5.63
CA ILE A 170 14.05 -4.31 -5.32
C ILE A 170 15.36 -4.21 -6.09
N ASP A 171 16.09 -5.30 -6.28
CA ASP A 171 17.33 -5.33 -7.06
C ASP A 171 17.06 -5.00 -8.54
N THR A 172 15.98 -5.52 -9.14
CA THR A 172 15.58 -5.16 -10.51
C THR A 172 15.27 -3.68 -10.65
N ILE A 173 14.69 -3.05 -9.63
CA ILE A 173 14.37 -1.63 -9.64
C ILE A 173 15.63 -0.78 -9.43
N ASN A 174 16.55 -1.20 -8.56
CA ASN A 174 17.82 -0.52 -8.32
C ASN A 174 18.78 -0.59 -9.52
N ALA A 175 18.71 -1.65 -10.33
CA ALA A 175 19.54 -1.80 -11.53
C ALA A 175 19.14 -0.84 -12.68
N VAL A 176 17.98 -0.18 -12.57
CA VAL A 176 17.50 0.82 -13.51
C VAL A 176 17.90 2.21 -12.98
N LEU A 177 19.10 2.67 -13.32
CA LEU A 177 19.56 4.06 -13.14
C LEU A 177 20.08 4.58 -14.50
N PRO A 178 20.02 5.89 -14.78
CA PRO A 178 19.06 6.44 -15.72
C PRO A 178 19.71 6.90 -17.02
N GLU A 179 19.36 6.25 -18.12
CA GLU A 179 19.18 6.92 -19.41
C GLU A 179 17.77 6.57 -19.86
N ASP A 180 16.90 7.59 -19.86
CA ASP A 180 15.58 7.62 -20.51
C ASP A 180 14.80 6.31 -20.53
N VAL A 181 14.16 5.97 -19.39
CA VAL A 181 13.10 4.95 -19.39
C VAL A 181 11.88 5.53 -18.71
N GLU A 182 11.04 6.17 -19.53
CA GLU A 182 9.59 6.16 -19.32
C GLU A 182 9.19 4.73 -18.94
N SER A 183 8.53 4.59 -17.81
CA SER A 183 8.31 3.30 -17.17
C SER A 183 7.36 2.44 -18.00
N GLU A 184 7.92 1.60 -18.87
CA GLU A 184 7.28 0.44 -19.47
C GLU A 184 6.91 -0.55 -18.36
N GLN A 185 5.61 -0.61 -18.05
CA GLN A 185 5.00 -1.74 -17.37
C GLN A 185 4.95 -2.93 -18.32
N PRO A 186 4.92 -4.18 -17.82
CA PRO A 186 4.94 -5.36 -18.68
C PRO A 186 3.78 -5.31 -19.68
N ASP A 187 4.13 -5.54 -20.95
CA ASP A 187 3.26 -5.69 -22.12
C ASP A 187 1.91 -6.33 -21.77
N THR A 188 0.95 -5.51 -21.39
CA THR A 188 -0.37 -5.64 -21.99
C THR A 188 -0.26 -4.71 -23.17
N GLN A 189 -0.03 -5.26 -24.37
CA GLN A 189 0.06 -4.55 -25.64
C GLN A 189 -0.92 -3.37 -25.63
N SER A 190 -0.45 -2.18 -25.29
CA SER A 190 -1.12 -0.97 -25.70
C SER A 190 -0.78 -0.89 -27.18
N PRO A 191 -1.75 -1.04 -28.10
CA PRO A 191 -1.47 -0.86 -29.51
C PRO A 191 -0.86 0.51 -29.67
N ASP A 192 0.43 0.50 -29.97
CA ASP A 192 1.20 1.63 -30.38
C ASP A 192 0.57 2.15 -31.68
N VAL A 193 0.24 3.44 -31.67
CA VAL A 193 -0.35 4.19 -32.79
C VAL A 193 -1.74 3.74 -33.24
N THR A 194 -2.78 4.42 -32.75
CA THR A 194 -4.04 4.52 -33.50
C THR A 194 -4.60 5.92 -33.33
N GLU A 195 -4.67 6.67 -34.42
CA GLU A 195 -5.61 7.78 -34.55
C GLU A 195 -6.98 7.26 -34.13
N PHE A 196 -7.52 7.74 -33.02
CA PHE A 196 -8.90 7.43 -32.65
C PHE A 196 -9.80 7.80 -33.81
N ASN A 197 -10.72 6.92 -34.20
CA ASN A 197 -11.65 7.22 -35.29
C ASN A 197 -12.76 8.14 -34.74
N LEU A 198 -12.42 9.42 -34.59
CA LEU A 198 -13.32 10.44 -34.05
C LEU A 198 -14.52 10.71 -34.98
N ASP A 199 -14.46 10.28 -36.25
CA ASP A 199 -15.60 10.37 -37.17
C ASP A 199 -16.75 9.42 -36.76
N ASN A 200 -16.44 8.32 -36.05
CA ASN A 200 -17.40 7.29 -35.64
C ASN A 200 -17.57 7.17 -34.12
N ASN A 201 -16.93 8.05 -33.34
CA ASN A 201 -16.92 8.00 -31.89
C ASN A 201 -16.99 9.41 -31.29
N PRO A 202 -17.61 9.55 -30.10
CA PRO A 202 -17.76 10.86 -29.48
C PRO A 202 -16.42 11.46 -29.08
N ASP A 203 -16.10 12.67 -29.58
CA ASP A 203 -14.84 13.35 -29.27
C ASP A 203 -14.86 13.83 -27.81
N PRO A 204 -13.94 13.34 -26.95
CA PRO A 204 -13.81 13.82 -25.57
C PRO A 204 -13.59 15.33 -25.46
N ARG A 205 -13.00 16.00 -26.46
CA ARG A 205 -12.71 17.44 -26.39
C ARG A 205 -13.97 18.30 -26.53
N LEU A 206 -14.99 17.78 -27.19
CA LEU A 206 -16.25 18.48 -27.43
C LEU A 206 -17.26 18.30 -26.30
N LEU A 207 -16.98 17.41 -25.35
CA LEU A 207 -17.86 17.11 -24.23
C LEU A 207 -17.56 18.04 -23.05
N GLU A 208 -18.55 18.78 -22.57
CA GLU A 208 -18.38 19.72 -21.44
C GLU A 208 -18.16 19.00 -20.11
N ARG A 209 -18.81 17.86 -19.93
CA ARG A 209 -18.83 17.14 -18.66
C ARG A 209 -17.69 16.15 -18.60
N VAL A 210 -16.90 16.22 -17.53
CA VAL A 210 -15.81 15.27 -17.24
C VAL A 210 -16.31 13.83 -17.20
N GLU A 211 -17.56 13.62 -16.78
CA GLU A 211 -18.21 12.33 -16.84
C GLU A 211 -18.29 11.80 -18.27
N ASP A 212 -18.79 12.61 -19.20
CA ASP A 212 -19.00 12.22 -20.59
C ASP A 212 -17.66 12.04 -21.31
N GLN A 213 -16.66 12.87 -21.01
CA GLN A 213 -15.29 12.68 -21.48
C GLN A 213 -14.68 11.34 -21.04
N ALA A 214 -14.92 10.93 -19.79
CA ALA A 214 -14.41 9.65 -19.30
C ALA A 214 -15.18 8.46 -19.91
N LEU A 215 -16.49 8.63 -20.16
CA LEU A 215 -17.33 7.61 -20.80
C LEU A 215 -16.99 7.42 -22.28
N SER A 216 -16.66 8.49 -23.00
CA SER A 216 -16.29 8.40 -24.42
C SER A 216 -15.02 7.58 -24.61
N ILE A 217 -14.03 7.69 -23.71
CA ILE A 217 -12.84 6.82 -23.73
C ILE A 217 -13.21 5.36 -23.53
N LEU A 218 -14.06 5.04 -22.55
CA LEU A 218 -14.52 3.65 -22.35
C LEU A 218 -15.26 3.12 -23.58
N TYR A 219 -16.04 3.97 -24.27
CA TYR A 219 -16.79 3.60 -25.46
C TYR A 219 -15.87 3.33 -26.65
N ILE A 220 -14.90 4.20 -26.89
CA ILE A 220 -13.89 4.03 -27.95
C ILE A 220 -13.11 2.73 -27.72
N TYR A 221 -12.62 2.49 -26.49
CA TYR A 221 -11.86 1.28 -26.17
C TYR A 221 -12.68 -0.01 -26.26
N MET A 222 -13.96 0.05 -25.92
CA MET A 222 -14.86 -1.08 -26.11
C MET A 222 -15.11 -1.37 -27.60
N LYS A 223 -15.30 -0.34 -28.43
CA LYS A 223 -15.73 -0.48 -29.83
C LYS A 223 -14.58 -0.72 -30.81
N GLU A 224 -13.46 -0.05 -30.63
CA GLU A 224 -12.30 -0.12 -31.53
C GLU A 224 -11.26 -1.16 -31.11
N PHE A 225 -11.10 -1.35 -29.81
CA PHE A 225 -10.01 -2.15 -29.25
C PHE A 225 -10.47 -3.43 -28.55
N ASP A 226 -11.77 -3.77 -28.65
CA ASP A 226 -12.42 -4.91 -28.02
C ASP A 226 -12.07 -5.04 -26.52
N ARG A 227 -11.85 -3.90 -25.86
CA ARG A 227 -11.44 -3.82 -24.47
C ARG A 227 -12.65 -3.42 -23.62
N PRO A 228 -13.35 -4.37 -22.97
CA PRO A 228 -14.63 -4.10 -22.32
C PRO A 228 -14.50 -3.28 -21.04
N HIS A 229 -13.31 -3.22 -20.44
CA HIS A 229 -13.12 -2.56 -19.15
C HIS A 229 -11.76 -1.88 -19.01
N MET A 230 -11.73 -0.77 -18.27
CA MET A 230 -10.50 -0.02 -17.98
C MET A 230 -10.50 0.50 -16.55
N SER A 231 -9.32 0.64 -15.95
CA SER A 231 -9.16 1.32 -14.68
C SER A 231 -9.30 2.84 -14.85
N ALA A 232 -9.67 3.54 -13.78
CA ALA A 232 -9.74 5.01 -13.81
C ALA A 232 -8.38 5.67 -14.11
N LYS A 233 -7.28 4.98 -13.78
CA LYS A 233 -5.93 5.45 -14.08
C LYS A 233 -5.68 5.40 -15.59
N GLU A 234 -6.01 4.29 -16.24
CA GLU A 234 -5.83 4.15 -17.69
C GLU A 234 -6.69 5.15 -18.47
N VAL A 235 -7.96 5.35 -18.07
CA VAL A 235 -8.83 6.37 -18.69
C VAL A 235 -8.20 7.76 -18.57
N PHE A 236 -7.66 8.09 -17.39
CA PHE A 236 -6.95 9.35 -17.18
C PHE A 236 -5.69 9.47 -18.04
N ASP A 237 -4.89 8.40 -18.14
CA ASP A 237 -3.66 8.40 -18.93
C ASP A 237 -3.98 8.62 -20.42
N VAL A 238 -5.06 8.03 -20.93
CA VAL A 238 -5.53 8.26 -22.31
C VAL A 238 -5.98 9.70 -22.52
N LEU A 239 -6.84 10.23 -21.64
CA LEU A 239 -7.33 11.62 -21.73
C LEU A 239 -6.17 12.62 -21.70
N LYS A 240 -5.19 12.38 -20.83
CA LYS A 240 -4.03 13.26 -20.69
C LYS A 240 -3.08 13.16 -21.89
N LYS A 241 -2.74 11.95 -22.34
CA LYS A 241 -1.77 11.73 -23.43
C LYS A 241 -2.32 12.15 -24.79
N HIS A 242 -3.58 11.85 -25.09
CA HIS A 242 -4.13 12.03 -26.44
C HIS A 242 -5.06 13.24 -26.59
N PHE A 243 -5.67 13.69 -25.50
CA PHE A 243 -6.66 14.78 -25.54
C PHE A 243 -6.25 16.00 -24.72
N ALA A 244 -5.07 15.96 -24.07
CA ALA A 244 -4.48 17.05 -23.29
C ALA A 244 -5.45 17.67 -22.26
N THR A 245 -6.27 16.85 -21.60
CA THR A 245 -7.24 17.34 -20.62
C THR A 245 -6.56 17.83 -19.32
N ASP A 246 -7.08 18.90 -18.73
CA ASP A 246 -6.59 19.49 -17.48
C ASP A 246 -7.10 18.80 -16.20
N HIS A 247 -7.89 17.73 -16.34
CA HIS A 247 -8.49 17.04 -15.21
C HIS A 247 -7.46 16.28 -14.39
N SER A 248 -7.62 16.24 -13.07
CA SER A 248 -6.80 15.39 -12.21
C SER A 248 -7.25 13.93 -12.28
N SER A 249 -6.33 12.98 -12.06
CA SER A 249 -6.65 11.55 -11.95
C SER A 249 -7.79 11.27 -10.96
N LYS A 250 -7.83 12.02 -9.85
CA LYS A 250 -8.89 11.92 -8.84
C LYS A 250 -10.25 12.42 -9.36
N ALA A 251 -10.26 13.46 -10.20
CA ALA A 251 -11.49 13.95 -10.82
C ALA A 251 -12.09 12.90 -11.76
N ILE A 252 -11.28 12.24 -12.59
CA ILE A 252 -11.71 11.15 -13.47
C ILE A 252 -12.26 9.96 -12.66
N GLN A 253 -11.56 9.58 -11.59
CA GLN A 253 -12.04 8.51 -10.71
C GLN A 253 -13.39 8.83 -10.06
N ILE A 254 -13.58 10.07 -9.61
CA ILE A 254 -14.85 10.53 -9.02
C ILE A 254 -15.94 10.55 -10.09
N ALA A 255 -15.64 11.06 -11.29
CA ALA A 255 -16.57 11.12 -12.42
C ALA A 255 -17.11 9.72 -12.76
N LEU A 256 -16.21 8.76 -13.04
CA LEU A 256 -16.59 7.37 -13.31
C LEU A 256 -17.37 6.72 -12.16
N SER A 257 -17.04 7.05 -10.91
CA SER A 257 -17.77 6.51 -9.76
C SER A 257 -19.19 7.09 -9.64
N ARG A 258 -19.42 8.32 -10.12
CA ARG A 258 -20.72 9.00 -10.11
C ARG A 258 -21.57 8.72 -11.34
N SER A 259 -20.97 8.31 -12.46
CA SER A 259 -21.66 7.98 -13.71
C SER A 259 -22.51 6.70 -13.65
N ARG A 260 -22.68 6.06 -12.49
CA ARG A 260 -23.61 4.91 -12.35
C ARG A 260 -25.05 5.44 -12.50
N PRO A 261 -25.92 4.79 -13.30
CA PRO A 261 -25.83 3.41 -13.79
C PRO A 261 -25.20 3.24 -15.19
N LEU A 262 -24.65 4.28 -15.81
CA LEU A 262 -24.03 4.20 -17.16
C LEU A 262 -22.76 3.33 -17.18
N VAL A 263 -22.10 3.20 -16.03
CA VAL A 263 -20.96 2.32 -15.84
C VAL A 263 -21.15 1.37 -14.68
N GLU A 264 -20.59 0.17 -14.84
CA GLU A 264 -20.45 -0.83 -13.80
C GLU A 264 -19.01 -0.85 -13.27
N LYS A 265 -18.88 -1.09 -11.96
CA LYS A 265 -17.59 -1.16 -11.29
C LYS A 265 -17.25 -2.62 -11.02
N ILE A 266 -16.21 -3.12 -11.67
CA ILE A 266 -15.78 -4.51 -11.58
C ILE A 266 -14.39 -4.60 -10.92
N LYS A 267 -14.10 -5.74 -10.30
CA LYS A 267 -12.79 -6.00 -9.69
C LYS A 267 -12.01 -6.93 -10.62
N HIS A 268 -11.02 -6.39 -11.32
CA HIS A 268 -10.16 -7.13 -12.25
C HIS A 268 -8.73 -7.09 -11.72
N GLU A 269 -8.07 -8.25 -11.62
CA GLU A 269 -6.66 -8.37 -11.15
C GLU A 269 -6.37 -7.67 -9.80
N GLY A 270 -7.37 -7.59 -8.93
CA GLY A 270 -7.25 -6.92 -7.63
C GLY A 270 -7.31 -5.40 -7.69
N GLN A 271 -7.49 -4.81 -8.88
CA GLN A 271 -7.73 -3.38 -9.10
C GLN A 271 -9.21 -3.12 -9.45
N MET A 272 -9.65 -1.87 -9.31
CA MET A 272 -11.00 -1.47 -9.66
C MET A 272 -11.04 -0.96 -11.10
N HIS A 273 -11.83 -1.63 -11.93
CA HIS A 273 -12.07 -1.28 -13.32
C HIS A 273 -13.53 -0.85 -13.51
N TYR A 274 -13.76 -0.15 -14.61
CA TYR A 274 -15.05 0.37 -15.02
C TYR A 274 -15.37 -0.18 -16.40
N GLN A 275 -16.62 -0.58 -16.58
CA GLN A 275 -17.17 -1.11 -17.83
C GLN A 275 -18.45 -0.36 -18.16
N LEU A 276 -18.70 -0.07 -19.44
CA LEU A 276 -19.97 0.53 -19.86
C LEU A 276 -21.11 -0.48 -19.73
N THR A 277 -22.26 -0.01 -19.25
CA THR A 277 -23.52 -0.77 -19.30
C THR A 277 -24.23 -0.48 -20.63
N SER A 278 -25.27 -1.25 -20.96
CA SER A 278 -26.11 -0.97 -22.14
C SER A 278 -26.64 0.48 -22.15
N LYS A 279 -27.07 0.98 -21.00
CA LYS A 279 -27.50 2.38 -20.86
C LYS A 279 -26.38 3.39 -21.13
N GLY A 280 -25.15 3.05 -20.75
CA GLY A 280 -23.98 3.88 -21.04
C GLY A 280 -23.66 3.93 -22.53
N ILE A 281 -23.82 2.80 -23.23
CA ILE A 281 -23.65 2.71 -24.69
C ILE A 281 -24.69 3.59 -25.38
N ASP A 282 -25.98 3.42 -25.06
CA ASP A 282 -27.08 4.23 -25.63
C ASP A 282 -26.86 5.74 -25.42
N HIS A 283 -26.34 6.12 -24.24
CA HIS A 283 -26.02 7.49 -23.90
C HIS A 283 -24.90 8.06 -24.79
N MET A 284 -23.83 7.28 -25.02
CA MET A 284 -22.72 7.70 -25.89
C MET A 284 -23.14 7.79 -27.36
N GLU A 285 -23.99 6.89 -27.84
CA GLU A 285 -24.55 6.95 -29.20
C GLU A 285 -25.46 8.18 -29.40
N THR A 286 -26.22 8.55 -28.36
CA THR A 286 -27.03 9.78 -28.36
C THR A 286 -26.13 11.01 -28.41
N LEU A 287 -25.04 11.05 -27.64
CA LEU A 287 -24.07 12.15 -27.68
C LEU A 287 -23.36 12.26 -29.03
N LEU A 288 -22.97 11.13 -29.63
CA LEU A 288 -22.39 11.09 -30.96
C LEU A 288 -23.35 11.68 -32.01
N SER A 289 -24.64 11.32 -31.93
CA SER A 289 -25.67 11.85 -32.83
C SER A 289 -25.88 13.36 -32.70
N ASN A 290 -25.52 13.95 -31.55
CA ASN A 290 -25.60 15.40 -31.31
C ASN A 290 -24.31 16.15 -31.69
N GLN A 291 -23.22 15.44 -31.96
CA GLN A 291 -21.93 16.01 -32.38
C GLN A 291 -21.78 16.11 -33.91
N VAL A 292 -22.59 15.35 -34.67
CA VAL A 292 -22.69 15.40 -36.15
C VAL A 292 -23.72 16.44 -36.58
#